data_AF-A0A4U7D7D4-F1
#
_entry.id   AF-A0A4U7D7D4-F1
#
_cell.length_a   1.000
_cell.length_b   1.000
_cell.length_c   1.000
_cell.angle_alpha   90.00
_cell.angle_beta   90.00
_cell.angle_gamma   90.00
#
_symmetry.space_group_name_H-M   'P 1'
#
loop_
_entity.id
_entity.type
_entity.pdbx_description
1 polymer ?
#
loop_
_entity_poly.entity_id
_entity_poly.type
_entity_poly.pdbx_seq_one_letter_code
_entity_poly.pdbx_strand_id
1 'polypeptide(L)'
;AGPQMPGALSHGGLSPSRILRILVVSVDGFFGFLTRLVAAWIALFLLYAGLLKAYGAFDLILRLAVRSAKYVDSGIAQTAVIASAVIGSVNGSQTANAGM
;
A
#
# COMPACT_ATOMS: atom_id res chain seq x y z
N ALA A 1 14.38 -31.96 15.29
CA ALA A 1 14.66 -33.30 14.75
C ALA A 1 15.91 -33.29 13.87
N GLY A 2 17.07 -32.91 14.42
CA GLY A 2 18.36 -32.98 13.70
C GLY A 2 19.11 -34.30 13.93
N PRO A 3 19.17 -34.83 15.18
CA PRO A 3 19.97 -36.04 15.47
C PRO A 3 19.41 -37.34 14.90
N GLN A 4 18.12 -37.37 14.55
CA GLN A 4 17.44 -38.56 14.00
C GLN A 4 17.43 -38.59 12.46
N MET A 5 18.07 -37.63 11.80
CA MET A 5 18.21 -37.66 10.33
C MET A 5 19.36 -38.60 9.92
N PRO A 6 19.20 -39.39 8.84
CA PRO A 6 20.20 -40.36 8.43
C PRO A 6 21.45 -39.72 7.81
N GLY A 7 22.62 -40.29 8.11
CA GLY A 7 23.90 -39.97 7.46
C GLY A 7 24.37 -38.53 7.70
N ALA A 8 24.90 -37.90 6.64
CA ALA A 8 25.45 -36.54 6.68
C ALA A 8 24.42 -35.43 6.99
N LEU A 9 23.12 -35.77 6.99
CA LEU A 9 22.04 -34.85 7.38
C LEU A 9 21.82 -34.82 8.90
N SER A 10 22.48 -35.70 9.66
CA SER A 10 22.45 -35.66 11.12
C SER A 10 23.18 -34.41 11.62
N HIS A 11 22.43 -33.50 12.25
CA HIS A 11 22.98 -32.28 12.85
C HIS A 11 22.45 -32.11 14.27
N GLY A 12 23.11 -31.30 15.10
CA GLY A 12 22.76 -31.10 16.52
C GLY A 12 21.35 -30.54 16.79
N GLY A 13 20.54 -30.30 15.75
CA GLY A 13 19.24 -29.65 15.84
C GLY A 13 19.37 -28.16 16.16
N LEU A 14 18.26 -27.44 16.01
CA LEU A 14 18.12 -26.08 16.54
C LEU A 14 17.16 -26.16 17.73
N SER A 15 17.49 -25.48 18.83
CA SER A 15 16.54 -25.33 19.94
C SER A 15 15.30 -24.57 19.45
N PRO A 16 14.10 -24.85 19.98
CA PRO A 16 12.90 -24.11 19.62
C PRO A 16 13.06 -22.59 19.81
N SER A 17 13.76 -22.19 20.87
CA SER A 17 14.11 -20.78 21.13
C SER A 17 14.97 -20.15 20.02
N ARG A 18 15.91 -20.91 19.44
CA ARG A 18 16.75 -20.45 18.33
C ARG A 18 15.97 -20.38 17.03
N ILE A 19 15.08 -21.33 16.78
CA ILE A 19 14.17 -21.30 15.62
C ILE A 19 13.30 -20.05 15.68
N LEU A 20 12.63 -19.80 16.81
CA LEU A 20 11.80 -18.60 17.00
C LEU A 20 12.60 -17.31 16.81
N ARG A 21 13.81 -17.23 17.37
CA ARG A 21 14.68 -16.07 17.19
C ARG A 21 15.00 -15.81 15.72
N ILE A 22 15.32 -16.85 14.95
CA ILE A 22 15.63 -16.71 13.53
C ILE A 22 14.39 -16.28 12.75
N LEU A 23 13.25 -16.94 12.98
CA LEU A 23 12.02 -16.65 12.24
C LEU A 23 11.44 -15.27 12.54
N VAL A 24 11.61 -14.76 13.75
CA VAL A 24 10.95 -13.52 14.18
C VAL A 24 11.89 -12.32 14.10
N VAL A 25 13.10 -12.44 14.67
CA VAL A 25 13.99 -11.30 14.96
C VAL A 25 15.16 -11.20 13.99
N SER A 26 15.45 -12.24 13.22
CA SER A 26 16.50 -12.16 12.19
C SER A 26 16.20 -11.07 11.16
N VAL A 27 17.25 -10.62 10.47
CA VAL A 27 17.16 -9.65 9.37
C VAL A 27 16.24 -10.15 8.24
N ASP A 28 16.24 -11.46 7.99
CA ASP A 28 15.32 -12.11 7.06
C ASP A 28 14.12 -12.76 7.77
N GLY A 29 14.01 -12.58 9.08
CA GLY A 29 12.84 -12.96 9.87
C GLY A 29 11.70 -11.95 9.70
N PHE A 30 10.56 -12.22 10.32
CA PHE A 30 9.32 -11.46 10.15
C PHE A 30 9.49 -9.95 10.33
N PHE A 31 10.10 -9.51 11.43
CA PHE A 31 10.29 -8.08 11.68
C PHE A 31 11.30 -7.44 10.73
N GLY A 32 12.37 -8.16 10.36
CA GLY A 32 13.36 -7.68 9.41
C GLY A 32 12.78 -7.52 8.00
N PHE A 33 12.03 -8.51 7.53
CA PHE A 33 11.30 -8.45 6.25
C PHE A 33 10.30 -7.29 6.22
N LEU A 34 9.43 -7.18 7.24
CA LEU A 34 8.43 -6.10 7.30
C LEU A 34 9.08 -4.72 7.33
N THR A 35 10.14 -4.56 8.12
CA THR A 35 10.87 -3.28 8.20
C THR A 35 11.47 -2.92 6.85
N ARG A 36 12.09 -3.89 6.16
CA ARG A 36 12.65 -3.67 4.81
C ARG A 36 11.56 -3.31 3.80
N LEU A 37 10.42 -4.03 3.84
CA LEU A 37 9.28 -3.75 2.96
C LEU A 37 8.75 -2.34 3.16
N VAL A 38 8.54 -1.95 4.42
CA VAL A 38 8.03 -0.61 4.77
C VAL A 38 9.04 0.46 4.36
N ALA A 39 10.32 0.31 4.72
CA ALA A 39 11.33 1.34 4.47
C ALA A 39 11.64 1.51 2.97
N ALA A 40 11.77 0.41 2.22
CA ALA A 40 12.18 0.47 0.82
C ALA A 40 11.02 0.80 -0.13
N TRP A 41 9.80 0.38 0.19
CA TRP A 41 8.67 0.50 -0.74
C TRP A 41 7.58 1.42 -0.21
N ILE A 42 7.03 1.15 0.97
CA ILE A 42 5.80 1.82 1.44
C ILE A 42 6.08 3.27 1.88
N ALA A 43 7.18 3.50 2.60
CA ALA A 43 7.53 4.80 3.18
C ALA A 43 7.65 5.88 2.11
N LEU A 44 8.23 5.57 0.94
CA LEU A 44 8.36 6.51 -0.17
C LEU A 44 7.00 6.93 -0.74
N PHE A 45 6.06 5.99 -0.88
CA PHE A 45 4.69 6.31 -1.33
C PHE A 45 3.93 7.15 -0.30
N LEU A 46 4.08 6.84 1.00
CA LEU A 46 3.45 7.63 2.06
C LEU A 46 4.02 9.04 2.14
N LEU A 47 5.33 9.19 2.01
CA LEU A 47 5.99 10.49 1.93
C LEU A 47 5.46 11.29 0.73
N TYR A 48 5.41 10.66 -0.44
CA TYR A 48 4.90 11.29 -1.66
C TYR A 48 3.43 11.67 -1.54
N ALA A 49 2.59 10.81 -0.97
CA ALA A 49 1.19 11.12 -0.69
C ALA A 49 1.06 12.33 0.26
N GLY A 50 1.90 12.40 1.30
CA GLY A 50 2.00 13.54 2.20
C GLY A 50 2.41 14.83 1.49
N LEU A 51 3.39 14.76 0.60
CA LEU A 51 3.81 15.88 -0.25
C LEU A 51 2.66 16.35 -1.16
N LEU A 52 2.00 15.44 -1.88
CA LEU A 52 0.84 15.77 -2.71
C LEU A 52 -0.29 16.44 -1.92
N LYS A 53 -0.54 15.97 -0.70
CA LYS A 53 -1.51 16.59 0.21
C LYS A 53 -1.08 17.99 0.62
N ALA A 54 0.18 18.19 0.99
CA ALA A 54 0.71 19.49 1.40
C ALA A 54 0.68 20.54 0.28
N TYR A 55 0.97 20.12 -0.95
CA TYR A 55 0.89 20.99 -2.14
C TYR A 55 -0.54 21.19 -2.67
N GLY A 56 -1.56 20.58 -2.05
CA GLY A 56 -2.95 20.71 -2.49
C GLY A 56 -3.22 20.09 -3.85
N ALA A 57 -2.47 19.05 -4.25
CA ALA A 57 -2.64 18.40 -5.55
C ALA A 57 -4.06 17.84 -5.74
N PHE A 58 -4.67 17.32 -4.67
CA PHE A 58 -6.06 16.86 -4.68
C PHE A 58 -7.04 18.02 -4.95
N ASP A 59 -6.84 19.17 -4.32
CA ASP A 59 -7.66 20.36 -4.54
C ASP A 59 -7.50 20.90 -5.96
N LEU A 60 -6.28 20.85 -6.51
CA LEU A 60 -6.01 21.21 -7.89
C LEU A 60 -6.77 20.30 -8.87
N ILE A 61 -6.69 18.98 -8.68
CA ILE A 61 -7.39 17.99 -9.52
C ILE A 61 -8.90 18.22 -9.46
N LEU A 62 -9.45 18.47 -8.27
CA LEU A 62 -10.88 18.69 -8.08
C LEU A 62 -11.34 20.00 -8.73
N ARG A 63 -10.55 21.08 -8.60
CA ARG A 63 -10.82 22.36 -9.28
C ARG A 63 -10.75 22.22 -10.80
N LEU A 64 -9.79 21.44 -11.31
CA LEU A 64 -9.66 21.16 -12.73
C LEU A 64 -10.88 20.39 -13.26
N ALA A 65 -11.35 19.38 -12.53
CA ALA A 65 -12.53 18.59 -12.87
C ALA A 65 -13.81 19.43 -12.88
N VAL A 66 -14.01 20.28 -11.87
CA VAL A 66 -15.15 21.20 -11.83
C VAL A 66 -15.08 22.23 -12.95
N ARG A 67 -13.87 22.72 -13.29
CA ARG A 67 -13.70 23.69 -14.37
C ARG A 67 -13.86 23.07 -15.75
N SER A 68 -13.37 21.85 -15.98
CA SER A 68 -13.57 21.13 -17.24
C SER A 68 -15.05 20.82 -17.48
N ALA A 69 -15.79 20.49 -16.43
CA ALA A 69 -17.21 20.24 -16.51
C ALA A 69 -18.04 21.46 -16.95
N LYS A 70 -17.57 22.69 -16.70
CA LYS A 70 -18.23 23.92 -17.18
C LYS A 70 -18.18 24.11 -18.70
N TYR A 71 -17.29 23.41 -19.40
CA TYR A 71 -17.20 23.46 -20.86
C TYR A 71 -18.10 22.40 -21.54
N VAL A 72 -18.83 21.61 -20.75
CA VAL A 72 -19.79 20.64 -21.25
C VAL A 72 -21.17 21.30 -21.27
N ASP A 73 -21.69 21.56 -22.48
CA ASP A 73 -22.97 22.27 -22.72
C ASP A 73 -24.21 21.54 -22.16
N SER A 74 -24.08 20.28 -21.74
CA SER A 74 -25.22 19.41 -21.40
C SER A 74 -25.70 19.47 -19.94
N GLY A 75 -25.31 20.48 -19.16
CA GLY A 75 -25.86 20.75 -17.82
C GLY A 75 -25.29 19.92 -16.65
N ILE A 76 -26.08 19.85 -15.56
CA ILE A 76 -25.69 19.29 -14.23
C ILE A 76 -25.33 17.80 -14.29
N ALA A 77 -26.00 17.03 -15.15
CA ALA A 77 -25.89 15.58 -15.18
C ALA A 77 -24.50 15.08 -15.66
N GLN A 78 -23.98 15.57 -16.78
CA GLN A 78 -22.64 15.14 -17.25
C GLN A 78 -21.51 15.70 -16.37
N THR A 79 -21.70 16.89 -15.81
CA THR A 79 -20.78 17.47 -14.82
C THR A 79 -20.63 16.55 -13.59
N ALA A 80 -21.74 16.02 -13.07
CA ALA A 80 -21.73 15.09 -11.95
C ALA A 80 -21.01 13.77 -12.27
N VAL A 81 -21.18 13.23 -13.48
CA VAL A 81 -20.51 11.99 -13.92
C VAL A 81 -19.00 12.21 -14.05
N ILE A 82 -18.56 13.32 -14.65
CA ILE A 82 -17.13 13.63 -14.81
C ILE A 82 -16.47 13.87 -13.44
N ALA A 83 -17.12 14.62 -12.55
CA ALA A 83 -16.62 14.83 -11.19
C ALA A 83 -16.51 13.50 -10.41
N SER A 84 -17.52 12.63 -10.52
CA SER A 84 -17.51 11.29 -9.92
C SER A 84 -16.39 10.41 -10.50
N ALA A 85 -16.17 10.45 -11.81
CA ALA A 85 -15.09 9.70 -12.45
C ALA A 85 -13.69 10.16 -11.99
N VAL A 86 -13.48 11.48 -11.79
CA VAL A 86 -12.22 12.02 -11.29
C VAL A 86 -12.01 11.69 -9.81
N ILE A 87 -13.04 11.84 -8.98
CA ILE A 87 -12.95 11.47 -7.55
C ILE A 87 -12.76 9.95 -7.40
N GLY A 88 -13.45 9.17 -8.22
CA GLY A 88 -13.34 7.71 -8.26
C GLY A 88 -11.98 7.22 -8.73
N SER A 89 -11.36 7.88 -9.72
CA SER A 89 -10.01 7.51 -10.20
C SER A 89 -8.92 7.82 -9.18
N VAL A 90 -9.08 8.88 -8.41
CA VAL A 90 -8.17 9.29 -7.34
C VAL A 90 -8.28 8.38 -6.12
N ASN A 91 -9.49 7.94 -5.77
CA ASN A 91 -9.72 6.99 -4.68
C ASN A 91 -9.43 5.53 -5.05
N GLY A 92 -9.23 5.23 -6.35
CA GLY A 92 -8.59 4.01 -6.84
C GLY A 92 -9.29 2.69 -6.53
N SER A 93 -10.58 2.67 -6.19
CA SER A 93 -11.20 1.43 -5.67
C SER A 93 -12.71 1.35 -5.89
N GLN A 94 -13.11 0.35 -6.69
CA GLN A 94 -14.47 -0.19 -6.70
C GLN A 94 -14.92 -0.66 -5.29
N THR A 95 -13.98 -0.95 -4.40
CA THR A 95 -14.20 -1.42 -3.02
C THR A 95 -14.47 -0.28 -2.01
N ALA A 96 -14.15 0.98 -2.32
CA ALA A 96 -14.40 2.12 -1.43
C ALA A 96 -15.86 2.62 -1.49
N ASN A 97 -16.53 2.47 -2.64
CA ASN A 97 -17.93 2.89 -2.82
C ASN A 97 -18.96 1.90 -2.22
N ALA A 98 -18.56 0.66 -1.92
CA ALA A 98 -19.44 -0.37 -1.36
C ALA A 98 -19.56 -0.32 0.18
N GLY A 99 -18.91 0.65 0.83
CA GLY A 99 -18.85 0.76 2.29
C GLY A 99 -19.43 2.06 2.87
N MET A 100 -20.11 2.88 2.06
CA MET A 100 -20.91 4.02 2.55
C MET A 100 -22.40 3.74 2.39
#